data_AF-A0ABD4XVW9-F1
#
_entry.id   AF-A0ABD4XVW9-F1
#
_cell.length_a   1.000
_cell.length_b   1.000
_cell.length_c   1.000
_cell.angle_alpha   90.00
_cell.angle_beta   90.00
_cell.angle_gamma   90.00
#
_symmetry.space_group_name_H-M   'P 1'
#
loop_
_entity.id
_entity.type
_entity.pdbx_description
1 polymer ?
#
loop_
_entity_poly.entity_id
_entity_poly.type
_entity_poly.pdbx_seq_one_letter_code
_entity_poly.pdbx_strand_id
1 'polypeptide(L)'
;MALITGFAIDEAAEMDLADGGRFGDTLFGSQVIEAARELLQQSEQVDDSLPLCEFFERREDMGSGRLRLILDGDSDVCVAVISDEGDMADVEFCVPFSGGGRSPKVRQALLDLCRAIRDENASNPID
;
A
#
# COMPACT_ATOMS: atom_id res chain seq x y z
N MET A 1 -2.83 -7.05 -13.22
CA MET A 1 -2.78 -8.44 -13.70
C MET A 1 -1.36 -8.73 -14.14
N ALA A 2 -0.63 -9.59 -13.41
CA ALA A 2 0.65 -10.10 -13.91
C ALA A 2 0.38 -10.98 -15.14
N LEU A 3 1.05 -10.69 -16.26
CA LEU A 3 0.92 -11.44 -17.52
C LEU A 3 1.58 -12.83 -17.45
N ILE A 4 2.34 -13.10 -16.39
CA ILE A 4 3.11 -14.33 -16.16
C ILE A 4 2.74 -14.84 -14.77
N THR A 5 2.38 -16.12 -14.66
CA THR A 5 2.07 -16.79 -13.38
C THR A 5 3.28 -17.57 -12.89
N GLY A 6 3.35 -17.86 -11.58
CA GLY A 6 4.39 -18.75 -11.04
C GLY A 6 4.43 -20.10 -11.75
N PHE A 7 3.26 -20.65 -12.10
CA PHE A 7 3.14 -21.89 -12.88
C PHE A 7 3.82 -21.79 -14.25
N ALA A 8 3.64 -20.69 -14.98
CA ALA A 8 4.27 -20.50 -16.29
C ALA A 8 5.81 -20.37 -16.18
N ILE A 9 6.31 -19.80 -15.08
CA ILE A 9 7.75 -19.73 -14.80
C ILE A 9 8.31 -21.13 -14.51
N ASP A 10 7.60 -21.92 -13.72
CA ASP A 10 8.00 -23.30 -13.40
C ASP A 10 7.99 -24.19 -14.66
N GLU A 11 6.98 -24.05 -15.52
CA GLU A 11 6.90 -24.76 -16.80
C GLU A 11 8.04 -24.37 -17.75
N ALA A 12 8.41 -23.08 -17.81
CA ALA A 12 9.53 -22.62 -18.60
C ALA A 12 10.87 -23.16 -18.09
N ALA A 13 11.05 -23.31 -16.77
CA ALA A 13 12.27 -23.85 -16.18
C ALA A 13 12.50 -25.32 -16.58
N GLU A 14 11.43 -26.10 -16.68
CA GLU A 14 11.45 -27.53 -17.01
C GLU A 14 11.45 -27.80 -18.53
N MET A 15 11.42 -26.76 -19.38
CA MET A 15 11.35 -26.92 -20.83
C MET A 15 12.62 -27.59 -21.39
N ASP A 16 12.45 -28.69 -22.12
CA ASP A 16 13.53 -29.42 -22.78
C ASP A 16 14.10 -28.62 -23.96
N LEU A 17 15.42 -28.54 -24.02
CA LEU A 17 16.17 -27.95 -25.12
C LEU A 17 16.60 -29.03 -26.13
N ALA A 18 16.99 -28.58 -27.33
CA ALA A 18 17.40 -29.47 -28.42
C ALA A 18 18.64 -30.33 -28.09
N ASP A 19 19.43 -29.93 -27.09
CA ASP A 19 20.60 -30.66 -26.58
C ASP A 19 20.24 -31.66 -25.47
N GLY A 20 18.96 -31.78 -25.10
CA GLY A 20 18.46 -32.67 -24.05
C GLY A 20 18.65 -32.14 -22.62
N GLY A 21 19.15 -30.91 -22.45
CA GLY A 21 19.15 -30.22 -21.17
C GLY A 21 17.85 -29.46 -20.93
N ARG A 22 17.62 -29.03 -19.68
CA ARG A 22 16.48 -28.17 -19.34
C ARG A 22 16.87 -26.72 -19.43
N PHE A 23 15.93 -25.87 -19.83
CA PHE A 23 16.15 -24.43 -19.91
C PHE A 23 16.64 -23.84 -18.57
N GLY A 24 16.00 -24.18 -17.46
CA GLY A 24 16.36 -23.71 -16.12
C GLY A 24 17.76 -24.11 -15.65
N ASP A 25 18.32 -25.20 -16.18
CA ASP A 25 19.67 -25.68 -15.85
C ASP A 25 20.77 -24.93 -16.62
N THR A 26 20.41 -24.16 -17.64
CA THR A 26 21.37 -23.35 -18.39
C THR A 26 21.70 -22.06 -17.64
N LEU A 27 22.91 -21.53 -17.86
CA LEU A 27 23.33 -20.23 -17.27
C LEU A 27 22.36 -19.10 -17.65
N PHE A 28 21.92 -19.07 -18.92
CA PHE A 28 20.99 -18.06 -19.39
C PHE A 28 19.57 -18.29 -18.85
N GLY A 29 19.07 -19.52 -18.91
CA GLY A 29 17.70 -19.82 -18.48
C GLY A 29 17.51 -19.64 -16.98
N SER A 30 18.46 -20.07 -16.14
CA SER A 30 18.43 -19.78 -14.70
C SER A 30 18.34 -18.28 -14.40
N GLN A 31 19.11 -17.44 -15.08
CA GLN A 31 19.03 -15.97 -14.93
C GLN A 31 17.65 -15.42 -15.31
N VAL A 32 17.06 -15.92 -16.41
CA VAL A 32 15.73 -15.50 -16.85
C VAL A 32 14.65 -15.94 -15.86
N ILE A 33 14.72 -17.16 -15.35
CA ILE A 33 13.78 -17.68 -14.35
C ILE A 33 13.85 -16.88 -13.06
N GLU A 34 15.05 -16.60 -12.55
CA GLU A 34 15.23 -15.77 -11.35
C GLU A 34 14.67 -14.36 -11.54
N ALA A 35 15.00 -13.70 -12.66
CA ALA A 35 14.48 -12.37 -12.97
C ALA A 35 12.94 -12.36 -13.10
N ALA A 36 12.35 -13.41 -13.66
CA ALA A 36 10.90 -13.55 -13.76
C ALA A 36 10.25 -13.75 -12.38
N ARG A 37 10.88 -14.51 -11.46
CA ARG A 37 10.40 -14.66 -10.08
C ARG A 37 10.48 -13.35 -9.29
N GLU A 38 11.58 -12.60 -9.43
CA GLU A 38 11.73 -11.28 -8.80
C GLU A 38 10.66 -10.31 -9.31
N LEU A 39 10.41 -10.27 -10.62
CA LEU A 39 9.33 -9.46 -11.22
C LEU A 39 7.94 -9.88 -10.72
N LEU A 40 7.68 -11.18 -10.57
CA LEU A 40 6.42 -11.67 -10.04
C LEU A 40 6.23 -11.21 -8.59
N GLN A 41 7.25 -11.35 -7.73
CA GLN A 41 7.21 -10.85 -6.35
C GLN A 41 7.00 -9.33 -6.26
N GLN A 42 7.64 -8.56 -7.13
CA GLN A 42 7.42 -7.11 -7.20
C GLN A 42 6.01 -6.75 -7.68
N SER A 43 5.45 -7.53 -8.60
CA SER A 43 4.07 -7.32 -9.07
C SER A 43 3.01 -7.74 -8.04
N GLU A 44 3.36 -8.63 -7.12
CA GLU A 44 2.55 -9.04 -5.98
C GLU A 44 2.69 -8.09 -4.78
N GLN A 45 3.67 -7.18 -4.78
CA GLN A 45 3.65 -6.04 -3.86
C GLN A 45 2.44 -5.17 -4.23
N VAL A 46 1.36 -5.35 -3.48
CA VAL A 46 0.21 -4.44 -3.46
C VAL A 46 0.77 -3.04 -3.27
N ASP A 47 0.42 -2.13 -4.18
CA ASP A 47 0.74 -0.72 -4.05
C ASP A 47 0.04 -0.17 -2.80
N ASP A 48 0.77 -0.20 -1.69
CA ASP A 48 0.33 0.28 -0.38
C ASP A 48 0.75 1.75 -0.16
N SER A 49 1.03 2.47 -1.25
CA SER A 49 1.23 3.91 -1.18
C SER A 49 -0.08 4.59 -0.77
N LEU A 50 0.07 5.62 0.08
CA LEU A 50 -1.04 6.48 0.44
C LEU A 50 -1.01 7.69 -0.49
N PRO A 51 -2.09 7.98 -1.23
CA PRO A 51 -2.15 9.18 -2.07
C PRO A 51 -2.04 10.45 -1.23
N LEU A 52 -1.31 11.43 -1.75
CA LEU A 52 -1.28 12.79 -1.22
C LEU A 52 -2.53 13.55 -1.66
N CYS A 53 -2.94 14.50 -0.83
CA CYS A 53 -4.08 15.39 -1.03
C CYS A 53 -5.44 14.68 -1.17
N GLU A 54 -5.53 13.42 -0.73
CA GLU A 54 -6.78 12.66 -0.66
C GLU A 54 -7.25 12.49 0.79
N PHE A 55 -8.57 12.49 0.98
CA PHE A 55 -9.18 12.31 2.29
C PHE A 55 -9.43 10.83 2.59
N PHE A 56 -9.02 10.41 3.78
CA PHE A 56 -9.38 9.14 4.40
C PHE A 56 -10.42 9.42 5.48
N GLU A 57 -11.68 9.04 5.24
CA GLU A 57 -12.79 9.34 6.16
C GLU A 57 -13.41 8.07 6.71
N ARG A 58 -13.79 8.07 7.99
CA ARG A 58 -14.49 6.95 8.63
C ARG A 58 -15.55 7.47 9.59
N ARG A 59 -16.81 7.09 9.42
CA ARG A 59 -17.87 7.34 10.42
C ARG A 59 -17.56 6.59 11.71
N GLU A 60 -17.90 7.19 12.84
CA GLU A 60 -17.91 6.45 14.12
C GLU A 60 -19.08 5.46 14.17
N ASP A 61 -19.05 4.54 15.13
CA ASP A 61 -20.04 3.46 15.28
C ASP A 61 -21.08 3.71 16.39
N MET A 62 -20.96 4.80 17.14
CA MET A 62 -21.79 5.07 18.34
C MET A 62 -22.43 6.47 18.38
N GLY A 63 -22.01 7.40 17.53
CA GLY A 63 -22.46 8.80 17.56
C GLY A 63 -22.73 9.40 16.18
N SER A 64 -22.63 10.72 16.09
CA SER A 64 -23.00 11.54 14.93
C SER A 64 -21.81 12.33 14.40
N GLY A 65 -20.75 11.62 14.06
CA GLY A 65 -19.53 12.22 13.53
C GLY A 65 -18.68 11.28 12.70
N ARG A 66 -17.54 11.81 12.27
CA ARG A 66 -16.53 11.08 11.50
C ARG A 66 -15.13 11.55 11.84
N LEU A 67 -14.18 10.63 11.65
CA LEU A 67 -12.76 10.92 11.59
C LEU A 67 -12.37 11.19 10.14
N ARG A 68 -11.56 12.22 9.89
CA ARG A 68 -10.99 12.56 8.58
C ARG A 68 -9.48 12.73 8.71
N LEU A 69 -8.73 12.09 7.82
CA LEU A 69 -7.29 12.27 7.69
C LEU A 69 -6.92 12.70 6.27
N ILE A 70 -5.83 13.43 6.13
CA ILE A 70 -5.21 13.78 4.84
C ILE A 70 -3.69 13.77 4.99
N LEU A 71 -3.00 13.29 3.97
CA LEU A 71 -1.58 13.59 3.77
C LEU A 71 -1.53 14.81 2.85
N ASP A 72 -1.14 15.98 3.36
CA ASP A 72 -1.07 17.20 2.55
C ASP A 72 0.11 17.15 1.55
N GLY A 73 0.22 18.13 0.66
CA GLY A 73 1.16 18.14 -0.47
C GLY A 73 2.64 18.05 -0.08
N ASP A 74 3.00 18.39 1.16
CA ASP A 74 4.34 18.22 1.73
C ASP A 74 4.45 17.05 2.72
N SER A 75 3.44 16.16 2.70
CA SER A 75 3.28 14.95 3.51
C SER A 75 2.93 15.18 4.99
N ASP A 76 2.56 16.41 5.35
CA ASP A 76 1.95 16.74 6.64
C ASP A 76 0.70 15.90 6.86
N VAL A 77 0.52 15.37 8.07
CA VAL A 77 -0.67 14.57 8.37
C VAL A 77 -1.61 15.41 9.21
N CYS A 78 -2.79 15.72 8.66
CA CYS A 78 -3.84 16.41 9.39
C CYS A 78 -4.91 15.41 9.79
N VAL A 79 -5.38 15.50 11.03
CA VAL A 79 -6.45 14.67 11.60
C VAL A 79 -7.54 15.58 12.10
N ALA A 80 -8.77 15.36 11.63
CA ALA A 80 -9.95 16.11 12.03
C ALA A 80 -11.03 15.19 12.55
N VAL A 81 -11.72 15.62 13.60
CA VAL A 81 -12.99 15.05 14.06
C VAL A 81 -14.07 16.03 13.66
N ILE A 82 -15.08 15.54 12.93
CA ILE A 82 -16.12 16.38 12.33
C ILE A 82 -17.49 15.82 12.71
N SER A 83 -18.35 16.65 13.29
CA SER A 83 -19.75 16.28 13.56
C SER A 83 -20.60 16.28 12.28
N ASP A 84 -21.78 15.68 12.33
CA ASP A 84 -22.76 15.71 11.24
C ASP A 84 -23.31 17.14 11.00
N GLU A 85 -23.29 18.00 12.01
CA GLU A 85 -23.62 19.43 11.91
C GLU A 85 -22.50 20.26 11.28
N GLY A 86 -21.30 19.68 11.13
CA GLY A 86 -20.13 20.33 10.53
C GLY A 86 -19.20 21.01 11.53
N ASP A 87 -19.44 20.88 12.84
CA ASP A 87 -18.47 21.33 13.85
C ASP A 87 -17.19 20.49 13.73
N MET A 88 -16.03 21.15 13.78
CA MET A 88 -14.74 20.51 13.53
C MET A 88 -13.69 20.91 14.57
N ALA A 89 -12.91 19.92 14.97
CA ALA A 89 -11.63 20.12 15.65
C ALA A 89 -10.56 19.30 14.94
N ASP A 90 -9.39 19.90 14.72
CA ASP A 90 -8.29 19.28 13.98
C ASP A 90 -6.93 19.50 14.63
N VAL A 91 -5.99 18.64 14.25
CA VAL A 91 -4.56 18.71 14.60
C VAL A 91 -3.72 18.40 13.37
N GLU A 92 -2.56 19.04 13.27
CA GLU A 92 -1.61 18.89 12.17
C GLU A 92 -0.26 18.38 12.68
N PHE A 93 0.33 17.42 11.95
CA PHE A 93 1.64 16.83 12.21
C PHE A 93 2.60 17.11 11.05
N CYS A 94 3.36 18.20 11.17
CA CYS A 94 4.23 18.77 10.14
C CYS A 94 5.55 18.02 9.87
N VAL A 95 5.74 17.50 8.66
CA VAL A 95 6.86 16.67 8.22
C VAL A 95 8.14 17.45 7.89
N PRO A 96 8.12 18.67 7.29
CA PRO A 96 9.35 19.41 7.07
C PRO A 96 9.83 20.15 8.33
N PHE A 97 11.06 19.84 8.72
CA PHE A 97 11.94 20.60 9.62
C PHE A 97 11.54 20.86 11.09
N SER A 98 10.32 20.63 11.61
CA SER A 98 10.07 20.55 13.08
C SER A 98 8.67 20.17 13.64
N GLY A 99 7.80 19.35 13.02
CA GLY A 99 6.45 19.14 13.62
C GLY A 99 5.68 17.83 13.42
N GLY A 100 6.34 16.75 13.03
CA GLY A 100 5.77 15.48 12.53
C GLY A 100 6.89 14.47 12.23
N GLY A 101 8.13 14.98 12.09
CA GLY A 101 9.39 14.25 12.21
C GLY A 101 9.96 14.12 13.64
N ARG A 102 9.25 14.54 14.70
CA ARG A 102 9.77 14.39 16.09
C ARG A 102 9.63 12.97 16.65
N SER A 103 8.65 12.20 16.19
CA SER A 103 8.42 10.83 16.60
C SER A 103 8.08 9.96 15.39
N PRO A 104 9.07 9.21 14.84
CA PRO A 104 8.84 8.29 13.73
C PRO A 104 7.73 7.28 14.02
N LYS A 105 7.54 6.90 15.29
CA LYS A 105 6.49 5.98 15.72
C LYS A 105 5.09 6.57 15.58
N VAL A 106 4.91 7.85 15.92
CA VAL A 106 3.61 8.53 15.77
C VAL A 106 3.29 8.68 14.29
N ARG A 107 4.28 9.07 13.47
CA ARG A 107 4.11 9.13 12.02
C ARG A 107 3.67 7.80 11.45
N GLN A 108 4.35 6.71 11.80
CA GLN A 108 3.98 5.37 11.32
C GLN A 108 2.55 5.00 11.72
N ALA A 109 2.17 5.23 12.99
CA ALA A 109 0.81 4.94 13.47
C ALA A 109 -0.28 5.71 12.71
N LEU A 110 -0.01 6.98 12.34
CA LEU A 110 -0.94 7.77 11.54
C LEU A 110 -1.06 7.24 10.10
N LEU A 111 0.05 6.84 9.46
CA LEU A 111 0.01 6.22 8.14
C LEU A 111 -0.72 4.87 8.17
N ASP A 112 -0.49 4.06 9.21
CA ASP A 112 -1.18 2.78 9.40
C ASP A 112 -2.67 2.98 9.61
N LEU A 113 -3.07 4.06 10.30
CA LEU A 113 -4.48 4.43 10.43
C LEU A 113 -5.11 4.83 9.08
N CYS A 114 -4.42 5.61 8.24
CA CYS A 114 -4.91 5.92 6.89
C CYS A 114 -5.13 4.64 6.06
N ARG A 115 -4.18 3.69 6.11
CA ARG A 115 -4.33 2.38 5.45
C ARG A 115 -5.51 1.61 5.99
N ALA A 116 -5.63 1.50 7.31
CA ALA A 116 -6.73 0.80 7.95
C ALA A 116 -8.09 1.38 7.53
N ILE A 117 -8.22 2.70 7.46
CA ILE A 117 -9.46 3.35 7.01
C ILE A 117 -9.73 3.06 5.53
N ARG A 118 -8.73 3.19 4.65
CA ARG A 118 -8.86 2.86 3.21
C ARG A 118 -9.34 1.41 3.04
N ASP A 119 -8.68 0.48 3.71
CA ASP A 119 -8.89 -0.96 3.54
C ASP A 119 -10.21 -1.42 4.18
N GLU A 120 -10.56 -0.91 5.37
CA GLU A 120 -11.84 -1.18 6.04
C GLU A 120 -13.01 -0.54 5.29
N ASN A 121 -12.87 0.65 4.73
CA ASN A 121 -13.95 1.23 3.91
C ASN A 121 -14.21 0.41 2.64
N ALA A 122 -13.16 -0.20 2.06
CA ALA A 122 -13.29 -1.05 0.89
C ALA A 122 -13.90 -2.42 1.20
N SER A 123 -13.56 -3.00 2.37
CA SER A 123 -13.95 -4.37 2.73
C SER A 123 -15.15 -4.46 3.69
N ASN A 124 -15.40 -3.41 4.48
CA ASN A 124 -16.38 -3.32 5.56
C ASN A 124 -16.93 -1.88 5.69
N PRO A 125 -17.65 -1.39 4.66
CA PRO A 125 -18.21 -0.04 4.66
C PRO A 125 -19.22 0.13 5.82
N ILE A 126 -19.19 1.30 6.47
CA ILE A 126 -20.29 1.76 7.35
C ILE A 126 -21.04 2.85 6.60
N ASP A 127 -22.36 2.71 6.54
CA ASP A 127 -23.28 3.70 5.96
C ASP A 127 -23.33 5.01 6.77
#